data_AF-A0A538F332-F1
#
_entry.id   AF-A0A538F332-F1
#
_cell.length_a   1.000
_cell.length_b   1.000
_cell.length_c   1.000
_cell.angle_alpha   90.00
_cell.angle_beta   90.00
_cell.angle_gamma   90.00
#
_symmetry.space_group_name_H-M   'P 1'
#
loop_
_entity.id
_entity.type
_entity.pdbx_description
1 polymer ?
#
loop_
_entity_poly.entity_id
_entity_poly.type
_entity_poly.pdbx_seq_one_letter_code
_entity_poly.pdbx_strand_id
1 'polypeptide(L)'
;MEAVAAPLWSLRRVREPVALAALAGMVALSGLIVAGAESRLGVLVPSAKLRYPGWLQGPLSGASIGIDSHGLAWLLVAMSACYLLVLALADAVPARIAIAAVVALHAIFVIAPPLISSDVFGYIDAARLGTLHGINPYSPALTHLPHDPVRLYRRWATDLPSPYGPLFVVASYAVVPLGVAGAL
;
A
#
# COMPACT_ATOMS: atom_id res chain seq x y z
N MET A 1 -20.96 -3.13 51.48
CA MET A 1 -21.03 -3.70 50.12
C MET A 1 -19.61 -3.81 49.60
N GLU A 2 -18.95 -4.94 49.84
CA GLU A 2 -17.63 -5.21 49.24
C GLU A 2 -17.84 -5.56 47.76
N ALA A 3 -17.20 -4.79 46.88
CA ALA A 3 -17.13 -5.11 45.47
C ALA A 3 -16.23 -6.35 45.31
N VAL A 4 -16.82 -7.49 44.99
CA VAL A 4 -16.07 -8.70 44.62
C VAL A 4 -15.33 -8.41 43.31
N ALA A 5 -14.03 -8.13 43.39
CA ALA A 5 -13.20 -7.91 42.22
C ALA A 5 -13.17 -9.20 41.38
N ALA A 6 -13.54 -9.08 40.11
CA ALA A 6 -13.50 -10.21 39.18
C ALA A 6 -12.06 -10.76 39.09
N PRO A 7 -11.86 -12.09 39.09
CA PRO A 7 -10.52 -12.66 39.04
C PRO A 7 -9.75 -12.22 37.79
N LEU A 8 -8.46 -11.94 37.91
CA LEU A 8 -7.61 -11.51 36.78
C LEU A 8 -7.65 -12.49 35.59
N TRP A 9 -7.89 -13.78 35.84
CA TRP A 9 -8.04 -14.81 34.80
C TRP A 9 -9.34 -14.70 33.99
N SER A 10 -10.43 -14.17 34.56
CA SER A 10 -11.69 -13.98 33.83
C SER A 10 -11.59 -12.78 32.89
N LEU A 11 -10.93 -11.71 33.34
CA LEU A 11 -10.60 -10.55 32.50
C LEU A 11 -9.70 -10.97 31.33
N ARG A 12 -8.69 -11.81 31.58
CA ARG A 12 -7.80 -12.31 30.52
C ARG A 12 -8.52 -13.18 29.48
N ARG A 13 -9.46 -14.03 29.90
CA ARG A 13 -10.29 -14.87 29.02
C ARG A 13 -11.16 -14.08 28.04
N VAL A 14 -11.55 -12.86 28.37
CA VAL A 14 -12.34 -11.98 27.48
C VAL A 14 -11.43 -11.09 26.64
N ARG A 15 -10.29 -10.64 27.19
CA ARG A 15 -9.36 -9.74 26.50
C ARG A 15 -8.66 -10.40 25.30
N GLU A 16 -8.24 -11.66 25.45
CA GLU A 16 -7.57 -12.40 24.37
C GLU A 16 -8.46 -12.55 23.10
N PRO A 17 -9.69 -13.10 23.15
CA PRO A 17 -10.50 -13.24 21.96
C PRO A 17 -10.86 -11.90 21.31
N VAL A 18 -11.03 -10.84 22.10
CA VAL A 18 -11.28 -9.48 21.57
C VAL A 18 -10.05 -8.97 20.81
N ALA A 19 -8.85 -9.16 21.35
CA ALA A 19 -7.61 -8.77 20.68
C ALA A 19 -7.38 -9.57 19.38
N LEU A 20 -7.66 -10.87 19.40
CA LEU A 20 -7.58 -11.73 18.22
C LEU A 20 -8.62 -11.36 17.16
N ALA A 21 -9.85 -11.04 17.56
CA ALA A 21 -10.89 -10.55 16.66
C ALA A 21 -10.50 -9.20 16.03
N ALA A 22 -9.87 -8.31 16.80
CA ALA A 22 -9.38 -7.04 16.28
C ALA A 22 -8.25 -7.24 15.25
N LEU A 23 -7.30 -8.15 15.49
CA LEU A 23 -6.27 -8.53 14.51
C LEU A 23 -6.87 -9.14 13.24
N ALA A 24 -7.81 -10.08 13.40
CA ALA A 24 -8.53 -10.67 12.27
C ALA A 24 -9.30 -9.60 11.48
N GLY A 25 -9.91 -8.63 12.18
CA GLY A 25 -10.55 -7.47 11.60
C GLY A 25 -9.60 -6.63 10.75
N MET A 26 -8.39 -6.34 11.23
CA MET A 26 -7.38 -5.61 10.44
C MET A 26 -7.03 -6.35 9.14
N VAL A 27 -6.81 -7.67 9.20
CA VAL A 27 -6.49 -8.50 8.04
C VAL A 27 -7.65 -8.53 7.05
N ALA A 28 -8.87 -8.75 7.53
CA ALA A 28 -10.08 -8.82 6.70
C ALA A 28 -10.37 -7.48 6.01
N LEU A 29 -10.29 -6.37 6.75
CA LEU A 29 -10.51 -5.02 6.20
C LEU A 29 -9.42 -4.66 5.17
N SER A 30 -8.17 -5.03 5.41
CA SER A 30 -7.09 -4.84 4.43
C SER A 30 -7.37 -5.64 3.15
N GLY A 31 -7.78 -6.89 3.27
CA GLY A 31 -8.18 -7.72 2.12
C GLY A 31 -9.34 -7.10 1.34
N LEU A 32 -10.33 -6.53 2.03
CA LEU A 32 -11.45 -5.83 1.40
C LEU A 32 -11.00 -4.58 0.63
N ILE A 33 -10.11 -3.77 1.21
CA ILE A 33 -9.52 -2.59 0.53
C ILE A 33 -8.79 -3.02 -0.74
N VAL A 34 -7.95 -4.05 -0.66
CA VAL A 34 -7.19 -4.54 -1.83
C VAL A 34 -8.12 -5.13 -2.89
N ALA A 35 -9.14 -5.90 -2.49
CA ALA A 35 -10.13 -6.44 -3.42
C ALA A 35 -10.97 -5.34 -4.11
N GLY A 36 -11.15 -4.18 -3.47
CA GLY A 36 -11.81 -3.03 -4.08
C GLY A 36 -10.96 -2.22 -5.04
N ALA A 37 -9.67 -2.54 -5.20
CA ALA A 37 -8.75 -1.81 -6.06
C ALA A 37 -8.94 -2.10 -7.57
N GLU A 38 -10.00 -2.80 -7.96
CA GLU A 38 -10.31 -3.18 -9.35
C GLU A 38 -10.73 -2.02 -10.25
N SER A 39 -11.27 -0.93 -9.70
CA SER A 39 -11.82 0.13 -10.55
C SER A 39 -10.74 1.03 -11.15
N ARG A 40 -10.65 1.03 -12.49
CA ARG A 40 -9.83 1.97 -13.29
C ARG A 40 -10.05 3.44 -12.93
N LEU A 41 -11.28 3.79 -12.54
CA LEU A 41 -11.71 5.14 -12.19
C LEU A 41 -11.84 5.32 -10.67
N GLY A 42 -11.47 4.31 -9.88
CA GLY A 42 -11.57 4.32 -8.44
C GLY A 42 -10.55 5.24 -7.79
N VAL A 43 -10.85 5.68 -6.58
CA VAL A 43 -9.94 6.47 -5.73
C VAL A 43 -8.68 5.67 -5.35
N LEU A 44 -8.78 4.34 -5.36
CA LEU A 44 -7.76 3.43 -4.84
C LEU A 44 -6.53 3.32 -5.74
N VAL A 45 -6.64 3.38 -7.06
CA VAL A 45 -5.48 3.22 -7.97
C VAL A 45 -5.38 4.41 -8.92
N PRO A 46 -4.88 5.58 -8.46
CA PRO A 46 -4.86 6.80 -9.26
C PRO A 46 -4.06 6.68 -10.56
N SER A 47 -3.07 5.79 -10.60
CA SER A 47 -2.24 5.48 -11.76
C SER A 47 -3.01 4.76 -12.88
N ALA A 48 -4.15 4.12 -12.57
CA ALA A 48 -4.93 3.36 -13.55
C ALA A 48 -5.77 4.24 -14.50
N LYS A 49 -5.90 5.55 -14.24
CA LYS A 49 -6.80 6.47 -14.97
C LYS A 49 -6.65 6.37 -16.51
N LEU A 50 -5.42 6.42 -17.01
CA LEU A 50 -5.14 6.39 -18.46
C LEU A 50 -5.10 4.97 -19.03
N ARG A 51 -4.55 4.00 -18.31
CA ARG A 51 -4.50 2.59 -18.71
C ARG A 51 -4.50 1.71 -17.47
N TYR A 52 -5.18 0.57 -17.55
CA TYR A 52 -5.18 -0.41 -16.46
C TYR A 52 -4.85 -1.83 -16.95
N PRO A 53 -3.58 -2.10 -17.32
CA PRO A 53 -3.16 -3.39 -17.83
C PRO A 53 -3.17 -4.47 -16.74
N GLY A 54 -3.28 -5.74 -17.13
CA GLY A 54 -3.41 -6.87 -16.19
C GLY A 54 -2.29 -6.95 -15.15
N TRP A 55 -1.05 -6.60 -15.50
CA TRP A 55 0.07 -6.57 -14.54
C TRP A 55 -0.11 -5.52 -13.43
N LEU A 56 -0.93 -4.49 -13.64
CA LEU A 56 -1.21 -3.46 -12.66
C LEU A 56 -2.41 -3.82 -11.78
N GLN A 57 -3.29 -4.75 -12.17
CA GLN A 57 -4.56 -4.99 -11.48
C GLN A 57 -4.42 -5.76 -10.15
N GLY A 58 -3.28 -6.40 -9.93
CA GLY A 58 -3.06 -7.29 -8.79
C GLY A 58 -3.86 -8.61 -8.92
N PRO A 59 -3.61 -9.60 -8.04
CA PRO A 59 -4.21 -10.93 -8.15
C PRO A 59 -5.67 -10.99 -7.69
N LEU A 60 -6.18 -9.96 -7.01
CA LEU A 60 -7.57 -9.87 -6.55
C LEU A 60 -8.49 -9.11 -7.51
N SER A 61 -8.01 -8.80 -8.72
CA SER A 61 -8.80 -8.16 -9.77
C SER A 61 -9.94 -9.07 -10.22
N GLY A 62 -11.19 -8.69 -10.00
CA GLY A 62 -12.37 -9.48 -10.34
C GLY A 62 -13.32 -9.77 -9.18
N ALA A 63 -12.99 -9.32 -7.96
CA ALA A 63 -13.90 -9.37 -6.83
C ALA A 63 -15.12 -8.44 -7.00
N SER A 64 -15.06 -7.47 -7.92
CA SER A 64 -16.10 -6.49 -8.27
C SER A 64 -16.62 -5.66 -7.09
N ILE A 65 -15.74 -5.38 -6.13
CA ILE A 65 -16.09 -4.60 -4.93
C ILE A 65 -15.90 -3.11 -5.25
N GLY A 66 -16.99 -2.41 -5.53
CA GLY A 66 -16.96 -0.96 -5.76
C GLY A 66 -16.74 -0.20 -4.45
N ILE A 67 -15.51 0.25 -4.19
CA ILE A 67 -15.18 1.12 -3.04
C ILE A 67 -14.99 2.55 -3.53
N ASP A 68 -15.87 3.45 -3.10
CA ASP A 68 -15.73 4.90 -3.30
C ASP A 68 -14.91 5.55 -2.16
N SER A 69 -14.68 6.86 -2.27
CA SER A 69 -13.91 7.61 -1.26
C SER A 69 -14.54 7.56 0.14
N HIS A 70 -15.87 7.51 0.23
CA HIS A 70 -16.58 7.47 1.50
C HIS A 70 -16.47 6.10 2.17
N GLY A 71 -16.66 5.03 1.39
CA GLY A 71 -16.43 3.65 1.83
C GLY A 71 -14.99 3.42 2.26
N LEU A 72 -14.02 3.91 1.49
CA LEU A 72 -12.61 3.85 1.88
C LEU A 72 -12.35 4.54 3.22
N ALA A 73 -12.91 5.75 3.43
CA ALA A 73 -12.75 6.47 4.69
C ALA A 73 -13.29 5.65 5.88
N TRP A 74 -14.47 5.05 5.76
CA TRP A 74 -15.03 4.21 6.81
C TRP A 74 -14.22 2.93 7.07
N LEU A 75 -13.69 2.29 6.02
CA LEU A 75 -12.80 1.14 6.17
C LEU A 75 -11.52 1.51 6.92
N LEU A 76 -10.92 2.67 6.62
CA LEU A 76 -9.75 3.16 7.33
C LEU A 76 -10.05 3.52 8.78
N VAL A 77 -11.23 4.10 9.07
CA VAL A 77 -11.69 4.35 10.44
C VAL A 77 -11.87 3.02 11.20
N ALA A 78 -12.50 2.03 10.58
CA ALA A 78 -12.67 0.70 11.18
C ALA A 78 -11.32 0.01 11.44
N MET A 79 -10.39 0.05 10.47
CA MET A 79 -9.03 -0.48 10.66
C MET A 79 -8.30 0.24 11.80
N SER A 80 -8.44 1.57 11.90
CA SER A 80 -7.85 2.37 12.97
C SER A 80 -8.43 1.98 14.33
N ALA A 81 -9.74 1.76 14.42
CA ALA A 81 -10.38 1.27 15.64
C ALA A 81 -9.88 -0.13 16.03
N CYS A 82 -9.75 -1.05 15.07
CA CYS A 82 -9.15 -2.37 15.32
C CYS A 82 -7.70 -2.24 15.81
N TYR A 83 -6.89 -1.39 15.19
CA TYR A 83 -5.50 -1.16 15.60
C TYR A 83 -5.41 -0.62 17.03
N LEU A 84 -6.21 0.39 17.37
CA LEU A 84 -6.25 0.94 18.73
C LEU A 84 -6.70 -0.11 19.77
N LEU A 85 -7.63 -0.98 19.39
CA LEU A 85 -8.07 -2.08 20.25
C LEU A 85 -6.97 -3.14 20.45
N VAL A 86 -6.23 -3.48 19.40
CA VAL A 86 -5.04 -4.34 19.50
C VAL A 86 -3.99 -3.71 20.42
N LEU A 87 -3.74 -2.41 20.28
CA LEU A 87 -2.77 -1.68 21.11
C LEU A 87 -3.19 -1.65 22.59
N ALA A 88 -4.47 -1.39 22.86
CA ALA A 88 -5.03 -1.40 24.22
C ALA A 88 -5.02 -2.80 24.88
N LEU A 89 -4.94 -3.85 24.06
CA LEU A 89 -4.94 -5.25 24.50
C LEU A 89 -3.62 -5.96 24.15
N ALA A 90 -2.53 -5.22 23.93
CA ALA A 90 -1.27 -5.79 23.44
C ALA A 90 -0.68 -6.87 24.37
N ASP A 91 -0.89 -6.74 25.69
CA ASP A 91 -0.51 -7.72 26.72
C ASP A 91 -1.28 -9.05 26.63
N ALA A 92 -2.41 -9.06 25.93
CA ALA A 92 -3.23 -10.23 25.65
C ALA A 92 -2.93 -10.87 24.28
N VAL A 93 -2.07 -10.26 23.45
CA VAL A 93 -1.73 -10.78 22.12
C VAL A 93 -0.46 -11.64 22.19
N PRO A 94 -0.52 -12.93 21.83
CA PRO A 94 0.69 -13.75 21.73
C PRO A 94 1.60 -13.23 20.62
N ALA A 95 2.90 -13.08 20.90
CA ALA A 95 3.88 -12.55 19.94
C ALA A 95 3.86 -13.27 18.58
N ARG A 96 3.71 -14.60 18.58
CA ARG A 96 3.60 -15.40 17.33
C ARG A 96 2.42 -14.96 16.45
N ILE A 97 1.29 -14.61 17.05
CA ILE A 97 0.08 -14.20 16.32
C ILE A 97 0.24 -12.77 15.83
N ALA A 98 0.83 -11.89 16.63
CA ALA A 98 1.18 -10.54 16.20
C ALA A 98 2.10 -10.57 14.97
N ILE A 99 3.18 -11.37 15.02
CA ILE A 99 4.11 -11.53 13.90
C ILE A 99 3.40 -12.11 12.68
N ALA A 100 2.59 -13.15 12.84
CA ALA A 100 1.83 -13.74 11.73
C ALA A 100 0.87 -12.73 11.09
N ALA A 101 0.17 -11.92 11.89
CA ALA A 101 -0.71 -10.87 11.40
C ALA A 101 0.08 -9.77 10.66
N VAL A 102 1.23 -9.35 11.18
CA VAL A 102 2.12 -8.39 10.49
C VAL A 102 2.56 -8.94 9.14
N VAL A 103 3.03 -10.19 9.08
CA VAL A 103 3.43 -10.83 7.82
C VAL A 103 2.26 -10.92 6.84
N ALA A 104 1.07 -11.31 7.31
CA ALA A 104 -0.14 -11.41 6.48
C ALA A 104 -0.54 -10.04 5.91
N LEU A 105 -0.54 -8.99 6.73
CA LEU A 105 -0.84 -7.62 6.30
C LEU A 105 0.16 -7.14 5.23
N HIS A 106 1.46 -7.38 5.43
CA HIS A 106 2.46 -7.05 4.42
C HIS A 106 2.22 -7.82 3.12
N ALA A 107 1.97 -9.13 3.19
CA ALA A 107 1.69 -9.93 2.01
C ALA A 107 0.48 -9.42 1.23
N ILE A 108 -0.60 -9.03 1.93
CA ILE A 108 -1.82 -8.47 1.32
C ILE A 108 -1.52 -7.17 0.57
N PHE A 109 -0.74 -6.25 1.15
CA PHE A 109 -0.45 -4.96 0.51
C PHE A 109 0.68 -5.05 -0.53
N VAL A 110 1.60 -6.01 -0.44
CA VAL A 110 2.66 -6.24 -1.43
C VAL A 110 2.07 -6.74 -2.76
N ILE A 111 1.04 -7.58 -2.72
CA ILE A 111 0.38 -8.06 -3.94
C ILE A 111 -0.66 -7.06 -4.49
N ALA A 112 -0.98 -6.01 -3.73
CA ALA A 112 -1.95 -5.01 -4.14
C ALA A 112 -1.39 -4.12 -5.27
N PRO A 113 -2.24 -3.56 -6.14
CA PRO A 113 -1.83 -2.42 -6.96
C PRO A 113 -1.33 -1.26 -6.08
N PRO A 114 -0.49 -0.34 -6.58
CA PRO A 114 -0.09 0.86 -5.84
C PRO A 114 -1.32 1.68 -5.40
N LEU A 115 -1.68 1.53 -4.12
CA LEU A 115 -2.89 2.14 -3.56
C LEU A 115 -2.64 3.61 -3.22
N ILE A 116 -3.58 4.49 -3.59
CA ILE A 116 -3.69 5.90 -3.20
C ILE A 116 -2.54 6.80 -3.72
N SER A 117 -1.37 6.24 -4.03
CA SER A 117 -0.20 6.92 -4.58
C SER A 117 0.22 6.34 -5.94
N SER A 118 0.88 7.18 -6.72
CA SER A 118 1.49 6.85 -8.00
C SER A 118 2.98 7.18 -8.03
N ASP A 119 3.57 7.50 -6.88
CA ASP A 119 4.94 8.04 -6.80
C ASP A 119 5.97 6.99 -7.24
N VAL A 120 5.66 5.71 -7.04
CA VAL A 120 6.47 4.59 -7.52
C VAL A 120 6.77 4.68 -9.02
N PHE A 121 5.79 5.13 -9.84
CA PHE A 121 6.00 5.32 -11.27
C PHE A 121 6.91 6.52 -11.57
N GLY A 122 6.94 7.53 -10.70
CA GLY A 122 7.92 8.60 -10.77
C GLY A 122 9.34 8.12 -10.46
N TYR A 123 9.50 7.18 -9.52
CA TYR A 123 10.80 6.60 -9.18
C TYR A 123 11.35 5.77 -10.34
N ILE A 124 10.47 4.97 -10.95
CA ILE A 124 10.80 4.14 -12.12
C ILE A 124 11.16 5.05 -13.32
N ASP A 125 10.42 6.13 -13.56
CA ASP A 125 10.73 7.09 -14.63
C ASP A 125 12.10 7.74 -14.43
N ALA A 126 12.40 8.24 -13.23
CA ALA A 126 13.71 8.82 -12.92
C ALA A 126 14.86 7.81 -13.10
N ALA A 127 14.62 6.55 -12.72
CA ALA A 127 15.59 5.47 -12.91
C ALA A 127 15.86 5.21 -14.40
N ARG A 128 14.80 5.15 -15.21
CA ARG A 128 14.86 4.86 -16.64
C ARG A 128 15.46 6.02 -17.43
N LEU A 129 15.22 7.26 -17.04
CA LEU A 129 15.89 8.43 -17.63
C LEU A 129 17.41 8.36 -17.50
N GLY A 130 17.91 8.05 -16.31
CA GLY A 130 19.35 7.90 -16.09
C GLY A 130 19.96 6.71 -16.82
N THR A 131 19.32 5.55 -16.70
CA THR A 131 19.88 4.27 -17.20
C THR A 131 19.71 4.06 -18.70
N LEU A 132 18.55 4.41 -19.28
CA LEU A 132 18.23 4.14 -20.68
C LEU A 132 18.55 5.30 -21.60
N HIS A 133 18.63 6.52 -21.06
CA HIS A 133 18.77 7.74 -21.86
C HIS A 133 19.99 8.59 -21.46
N GLY A 134 20.70 8.25 -20.38
CA GLY A 134 21.84 9.05 -19.89
C GLY A 134 21.44 10.44 -19.40
N ILE A 135 20.14 10.65 -19.10
CA ILE A 135 19.61 11.94 -18.67
C ILE A 135 19.67 12.01 -17.15
N ASN A 136 20.30 13.06 -16.63
CA ASN A 136 20.37 13.29 -15.19
C ASN A 136 18.97 13.65 -14.64
N PRO A 137 18.39 12.84 -13.72
CA PRO A 137 17.05 13.09 -13.18
C PRO A 137 16.98 14.31 -12.24
N TYR A 138 18.11 14.94 -11.92
CA TYR A 138 18.17 16.17 -11.12
C TYR A 138 18.22 17.44 -11.97
N SER A 139 18.42 17.31 -13.28
CA SER A 139 18.43 18.46 -14.18
C SER A 139 16.99 18.81 -14.58
N PRO A 140 16.60 20.09 -14.52
CA PRO A 140 15.36 20.54 -15.14
C PRO A 140 15.34 20.11 -16.61
N ALA A 141 14.23 19.55 -17.08
CA ALA A 141 14.14 19.13 -18.48
C ALA A 141 14.03 20.38 -19.37
N LEU A 142 15.17 20.84 -19.90
CA LEU A 142 15.24 21.95 -20.87
C LEU A 142 14.95 21.50 -22.31
N THR A 143 14.69 20.20 -22.53
CA THR A 143 14.47 19.57 -23.83
C THR A 143 13.36 18.52 -23.76
N HIS A 144 12.75 18.23 -24.91
CA HIS A 144 11.73 17.18 -25.04
C HIS A 144 12.29 15.81 -24.62
N LEU A 145 11.68 15.19 -23.61
CA LEU A 145 12.14 13.91 -23.06
C LEU A 145 11.77 12.73 -23.97
N PRO A 146 12.64 11.71 -24.09
CA PRO A 146 12.34 10.48 -24.85
C PRO A 146 11.03 9.84 -24.40
N HIS A 147 10.26 9.25 -25.31
CA HIS A 147 9.01 8.59 -24.97
C HIS A 147 9.25 7.34 -24.10
N ASP A 148 8.66 7.29 -22.89
CA ASP A 148 8.66 6.11 -22.02
C ASP A 148 7.23 5.73 -21.57
N PRO A 149 6.83 4.44 -21.65
CA PRO A 149 5.50 3.99 -21.26
C PRO A 149 5.15 4.23 -19.78
N VAL A 150 6.14 4.32 -18.87
CA VAL A 150 5.88 4.53 -17.44
C VAL A 150 5.21 5.88 -17.15
N ARG A 151 5.42 6.87 -18.03
CA ARG A 151 4.91 8.23 -17.83
C ARG A 151 3.39 8.35 -17.88
N LEU A 152 2.70 7.33 -18.38
CA LEU A 152 1.23 7.25 -18.34
C LEU A 152 0.68 7.03 -16.92
N TYR A 153 1.50 6.55 -15.99
CA TYR A 153 1.06 6.10 -14.66
C TYR A 153 1.48 7.03 -13.52
N ARG A 154 2.45 7.92 -13.78
CA ARG A 154 2.98 8.86 -12.78
C ARG A 154 2.12 10.12 -12.68
N ARG A 155 2.15 10.78 -11.51
CA ARG A 155 1.37 12.00 -11.25
C ARG A 155 2.15 13.30 -11.46
N TRP A 156 3.47 13.28 -11.31
CA TRP A 156 4.29 14.50 -11.37
C TRP A 156 4.51 14.99 -12.81
N ALA A 157 4.92 16.24 -12.97
CA ALA A 157 5.33 16.84 -14.24
C ALA A 157 6.76 16.44 -14.62
N THR A 158 7.05 16.29 -15.93
CA THR A 158 8.25 15.56 -16.43
C THR A 158 9.52 16.40 -16.39
N ASP A 159 9.36 17.69 -16.16
CA ASP A 159 10.38 18.72 -16.10
C ASP A 159 10.90 19.00 -14.69
N LEU A 160 10.30 18.39 -13.66
CA LEU A 160 10.71 18.56 -12.28
C LEU A 160 11.91 17.66 -11.93
N PRO A 161 12.96 18.21 -11.30
CA PRO A 161 14.03 17.41 -10.70
C PRO A 161 13.48 16.38 -9.72
N SER A 162 14.12 15.22 -9.64
CA SER A 162 13.82 14.20 -8.65
C SER A 162 13.87 14.79 -7.23
N PRO A 163 12.80 14.66 -6.41
CA PRO A 163 12.80 15.16 -5.04
C PRO A 163 13.57 14.24 -4.07
N TYR A 164 14.09 13.09 -4.54
CA TYR A 164 14.79 12.10 -3.72
C TYR A 164 16.30 12.24 -3.83
N GLY A 165 17.02 11.88 -2.76
CA GLY A 165 18.49 11.94 -2.72
C GLY A 165 19.17 10.98 -3.72
N PRO A 166 20.42 11.27 -4.15
CA PRO A 166 21.14 10.51 -5.17
C PRO A 166 21.24 9.01 -4.90
N LEU A 167 21.43 8.61 -3.63
CA LEU A 167 21.53 7.20 -3.26
C LEU A 167 20.25 6.43 -3.57
N PHE A 168 19.08 7.02 -3.32
CA PHE A 168 17.80 6.39 -3.65
C PHE A 168 17.64 6.22 -5.15
N VAL A 169 17.99 7.24 -5.93
CA VAL A 169 17.90 7.20 -7.39
C VAL A 169 18.87 6.16 -7.98
N VAL A 170 20.10 6.09 -7.49
CA VAL A 170 21.05 5.05 -7.94
C VAL A 170 20.56 3.66 -7.55
N ALA A 171 20.00 3.49 -6.34
CA ALA A 171 19.43 2.22 -5.93
C ALA A 171 18.27 1.78 -6.83
N SER A 172 17.41 2.70 -7.28
CA SER A 172 16.31 2.39 -8.18
C SER A 172 16.75 2.02 -9.60
N TYR A 173 18.01 2.26 -9.98
CA TYR A 173 18.53 1.80 -11.28
C TYR A 173 18.56 0.26 -11.36
N ALA A 174 18.71 -0.41 -10.22
CA ALA A 174 18.78 -1.88 -10.16
C ALA A 174 17.50 -2.58 -10.64
N VAL A 175 16.35 -1.92 -10.58
CA VAL A 175 15.07 -2.52 -11.00
C VAL A 175 14.71 -2.24 -12.46
N VAL A 176 15.44 -1.34 -13.15
CA VAL A 176 15.16 -0.99 -14.55
C VAL A 176 15.16 -2.20 -15.50
N PRO A 177 16.08 -3.18 -15.39
CA PRO A 177 16.09 -4.36 -16.26
C PRO A 177 14.82 -5.21 -16.16
N LEU A 178 14.05 -5.10 -15.08
CA LEU A 178 12.80 -5.85 -14.87
C LEU A 178 11.62 -5.27 -15.67
N GLY A 179 11.82 -4.15 -16.36
CA GLY A 179 10.76 -3.43 -17.07
C GLY A 179 9.82 -2.69 -16.10
N VAL A 180 8.76 -2.07 -16.63
CA VAL A 180 7.83 -1.28 -15.80
C VAL A 180 7.07 -2.17 -14.81
N ALA A 181 6.60 -3.33 -15.26
CA ALA A 181 5.81 -4.24 -14.43
C ALA A 181 6.64 -4.90 -13.33
N GLY A 182 7.88 -5.33 -13.63
CA GLY A 182 8.74 -5.99 -12.64
C GLY A 182 9.48 -5.02 -11.71
N ALA A 183 9.43 -3.71 -11.97
CA ALA A 183 10.01 -2.69 -11.10
C ALA A 183 9.04 -2.17 -10.02
N LEU A 184 7.77 -2.63 -10.03
CA LEU A 184 6.79 -2.43 -8.97
C LEU A 184 7.01 -3.45 -7.84
#